data_AF-A0A382DJU4-F1
#
_entry.id   AF-A0A382DJU4-F1
#
_cell.length_a   1.000
_cell.length_b   1.000
_cell.length_c   1.000
_cell.angle_alpha   90.00
_cell.angle_beta   90.00
_cell.angle_gamma   90.00
#
_symmetry.space_group_name_H-M   'P 1'
#
loop_
_entity.id
_entity.type
_entity.pdbx_description
1 polymer ?
#
loop_
_entity_poly.entity_id
_entity_poly.type
_entity_poly.pdbx_seq_one_letter_code
_entity_poly.pdbx_strand_id
1 'polypeptide(L)'
;VYYSEAINRIDDKLRAVVQYNADGTYEIQWDDEGYKEIHGVDQVHPSVADIEAMHTTVKAEMDALAYQGKRREEYPSIEDVTVAIAEYMSGDEKMWKKIKEQRNFIKQKYPKG
;
A
#
# COMPACT_ATOMS: atom_id res chain seq x y z
N VAL A 1 -1.34 5.86 12.56
CA VAL A 1 -0.36 6.88 12.11
C VAL A 1 -0.43 7.14 10.60
N TYR A 2 -0.69 6.15 9.74
CA TYR A 2 -0.75 6.36 8.27
C TYR A 2 -2.14 6.75 7.70
N TYR A 3 -3.23 6.42 8.39
CA TYR A 3 -4.58 6.85 7.99
C TYR A 3 -4.75 8.38 8.06
N SER A 4 -4.11 9.01 9.04
CA SER A 4 -4.09 10.46 9.18
C SER A 4 -3.35 11.13 8.02
N GLU A 5 -2.29 10.55 7.46
CA GLU A 5 -1.55 11.17 6.35
C GLU A 5 -2.32 11.17 5.02
N ALA A 6 -3.16 10.15 4.77
CA ALA A 6 -4.02 10.11 3.59
C ALA A 6 -5.17 11.12 3.69
N ILE A 7 -5.76 11.29 4.88
CA ILE A 7 -6.77 12.34 5.15
C ILE A 7 -6.12 13.73 5.09
N ASN A 8 -4.91 13.88 5.63
CA ASN A 8 -4.14 15.13 5.61
C ASN A 8 -3.65 15.53 4.21
N ARG A 9 -3.62 14.61 3.23
CA ARG A 9 -3.37 14.96 1.83
C ARG A 9 -4.54 15.68 1.17
N ILE A 10 -5.74 15.62 1.75
CA ILE A 10 -6.93 16.37 1.31
C ILE A 10 -6.91 17.81 1.86
N ASP A 11 -5.75 18.47 1.83
CA ASP A 11 -5.54 19.89 2.18
C ASP A 11 -5.45 20.19 3.70
N ASP A 12 -4.52 21.07 4.07
CA ASP A 12 -4.43 21.74 5.40
C ASP A 12 -5.69 22.59 5.73
N LYS A 13 -6.73 22.49 4.88
CA LYS A 13 -8.00 23.21 4.90
C LYS A 13 -9.17 22.27 5.22
N LEU A 14 -8.95 21.15 5.88
CA LEU A 14 -10.05 20.34 6.39
C LEU A 14 -9.91 20.20 7.90
N ARG A 15 -10.92 20.68 8.64
CA ARG A 15 -11.05 20.38 10.07
C ARG A 15 -11.93 19.16 10.26
N ALA A 16 -11.30 18.01 10.45
CA ALA A 16 -11.98 16.74 10.65
C ALA A 16 -11.28 15.89 11.71
N VAL A 17 -12.06 15.11 12.43
CA VAL A 17 -11.54 14.10 13.35
C VAL A 17 -12.18 12.75 13.01
N VAL A 18 -11.35 11.72 12.91
CA VAL A 18 -11.81 10.33 12.78
C VAL A 18 -12.04 9.75 14.18
N GLN A 19 -13.27 9.30 14.45
CA GLN A 19 -13.62 8.58 15.66
C GLN A 19 -13.80 7.10 15.36
N TYR A 20 -13.18 6.24 16.17
CA TYR A 20 -13.29 4.79 16.04
C TYR A 20 -14.31 4.27 17.05
N ASN A 21 -15.31 3.55 16.56
CA ASN A 21 -16.34 2.92 17.36
C ASN A 21 -15.85 1.60 17.97
N ALA A 22 -16.52 1.17 19.04
CA ALA A 22 -16.17 -0.08 19.74
C ALA A 22 -16.40 -1.34 18.89
N ASP A 23 -17.20 -1.27 17.83
CA ASP A 23 -17.47 -2.34 16.87
C ASP A 23 -16.45 -2.41 15.72
N GLY A 24 -15.45 -1.53 15.71
CA GLY A 24 -14.42 -1.46 14.67
C GLY A 24 -14.81 -0.62 13.45
N THR A 25 -16.01 -0.01 13.45
CA THR A 25 -16.37 1.01 12.45
C THR A 25 -15.73 2.36 12.79
N TYR A 26 -15.77 3.30 11.86
CA TYR A 26 -15.30 4.67 12.08
C TYR A 26 -16.33 5.67 11.55
N GLU A 27 -16.34 6.85 12.16
CA GLU A 27 -17.07 8.02 11.69
C GLU A 27 -16.13 9.22 11.56
N ILE A 28 -16.46 10.11 10.63
CA ILE A 28 -15.73 11.38 10.45
C ILE A 28 -16.65 12.49 10.93
N GLN A 29 -16.18 13.23 11.94
CA GLN A 29 -16.86 14.42 12.42
C GLN A 29 -16.19 15.67 11.84
N TRP A 30 -16.99 16.49 11.16
CA TRP A 30 -16.57 17.74 10.52
C TRP A 30 -16.90 18.92 11.44
N ASP A 31 -15.94 19.82 11.64
CA ASP A 31 -16.11 21.06 12.41
C ASP A 31 -16.38 22.23 11.46
N ASP A 32 -17.59 22.27 10.91
CA ASP A 32 -18.00 23.27 9.91
C ASP A 32 -17.97 24.71 10.46
N GLU A 33 -18.38 24.88 11.72
CA GLU A 33 -18.38 26.19 12.38
C GLU A 33 -16.94 26.70 12.58
N GLY A 34 -16.06 25.87 13.15
CA GLY A 34 -14.67 26.25 13.35
C GLY A 34 -13.90 26.40 12.04
N TYR A 35 -14.24 25.64 11.00
CA TYR A 35 -13.69 25.82 9.67
C TYR A 35 -14.08 27.19 9.08
N LYS A 36 -15.36 27.55 9.16
CA LYS A 36 -15.88 28.82 8.65
C LYS A 36 -15.33 30.03 9.41
N GLU A 37 -15.13 29.90 10.73
CA GLU A 37 -14.52 30.96 11.55
C GLU A 37 -13.09 31.30 11.08
N ILE A 38 -12.31 30.29 10.70
CA ILE A 38 -10.90 30.47 10.30
C ILE A 38 -10.78 30.88 8.83
N HIS A 39 -11.56 30.25 7.94
CA HIS A 39 -11.38 30.38 6.49
C HIS A 39 -12.40 31.30 5.82
N GLY A 40 -13.47 31.70 6.51
CA GLY A 40 -14.51 32.60 6.00
C GLY A 40 -15.39 31.98 4.91
N VAL A 41 -15.30 30.67 4.68
CA VAL A 41 -16.04 29.93 3.66
C VAL A 41 -16.59 28.63 4.25
N ASP A 42 -17.67 28.11 3.67
CA ASP A 42 -18.23 26.82 4.08
C ASP A 42 -17.28 25.67 3.70
N GLN A 43 -17.23 24.65 4.56
CA GLN A 43 -16.42 23.47 4.33
C GLN A 43 -17.03 22.63 3.21
N VAL A 44 -16.17 22.10 2.33
CA VAL A 44 -16.58 21.12 1.32
C VAL A 44 -16.16 19.74 1.81
N HIS A 45 -17.13 18.87 2.01
CA HIS A 45 -16.88 17.50 2.45
C HIS A 45 -16.71 16.57 1.25
N PRO A 46 -15.64 15.74 1.20
CA PRO A 46 -15.59 14.62 0.29
C PRO A 46 -16.74 13.65 0.60
N SER A 47 -17.30 13.03 -0.43
CA SER A 47 -18.36 12.04 -0.21
C SER A 47 -17.80 10.80 0.48
N VAL A 48 -18.66 10.03 1.16
CA VAL A 48 -18.27 8.73 1.75
C VAL A 48 -17.67 7.81 0.68
N ALA A 49 -18.18 7.85 -0.55
CA ALA A 49 -17.65 7.07 -1.66
C ALA A 49 -16.22 7.50 -2.04
N ASP A 50 -15.91 8.79 -2.01
CA ASP A 50 -14.56 9.30 -2.28
C ASP A 50 -13.58 8.85 -1.18
N ILE A 51 -14.03 8.85 0.07
CA ILE A 51 -13.24 8.38 1.22
C ILE A 51 -12.98 6.88 1.15
N GLU A 52 -13.98 6.07 0.83
CA GLU A 52 -13.83 4.61 0.65
C GLU A 52 -12.94 4.27 -0.56
N ALA A 53 -13.06 5.02 -1.65
CA ALA A 53 -12.17 4.88 -2.80
C ALA A 53 -10.72 5.17 -2.42
N MET A 54 -10.47 6.26 -1.68
CA MET A 54 -9.14 6.56 -1.13
C MET A 54 -8.64 5.48 -0.19
N HIS A 55 -9.50 4.96 0.70
CA HIS A 55 -9.13 3.88 1.60
C HIS A 55 -8.68 2.62 0.85
N THR A 56 -9.41 2.28 -0.21
CA THR A 56 -9.08 1.18 -1.12
C THR A 56 -7.75 1.41 -1.81
N THR A 57 -7.50 2.62 -2.34
CA THR A 57 -6.23 2.99 -2.98
C THR A 57 -5.07 2.90 -2.00
N VAL A 58 -5.18 3.50 -0.82
CA VAL A 58 -4.11 3.49 0.20
C VAL A 58 -3.84 2.07 0.69
N LYS A 59 -4.88 1.26 0.86
CA LYS A 59 -4.72 -0.16 1.20
C LYS A 59 -3.98 -0.91 0.10
N ALA A 60 -4.34 -0.71 -1.17
CA ALA A 60 -3.65 -1.33 -2.30
C ALA A 60 -2.17 -0.88 -2.40
N GLU A 61 -1.88 0.40 -2.15
CA GLU A 61 -0.50 0.92 -2.10
C GLU A 61 0.30 0.31 -0.93
N MET A 62 -0.31 0.20 0.25
CA MET A 62 0.31 -0.43 1.42
C MET A 62 0.57 -1.92 1.19
N ASP A 63 -0.39 -2.62 0.60
CA ASP A 63 -0.24 -4.03 0.22
C ASP A 63 0.85 -4.18 -0.85
N ALA A 64 0.95 -3.25 -1.81
CA ALA A 64 2.02 -3.23 -2.83
C ALA A 64 3.40 -2.92 -2.24
N LEU A 65 3.51 -2.02 -1.25
CA LEU A 65 4.76 -1.73 -0.54
C LEU A 65 5.20 -2.90 0.34
N ALA A 66 4.26 -3.51 1.08
CA ALA A 66 4.50 -4.72 1.83
C ALA A 66 4.91 -5.89 0.90
N TYR A 67 4.30 -5.96 -0.28
CA TYR A 67 4.64 -6.90 -1.35
C TYR A 67 6.06 -6.68 -1.87
N GLN A 68 6.53 -5.44 -2.05
CA GLN A 68 7.90 -5.15 -2.49
C GLN A 68 8.95 -5.44 -1.41
N GLY A 69 8.67 -5.07 -0.15
CA GLY A 69 9.59 -5.28 0.97
C GLY A 69 9.85 -6.77 1.25
N LYS A 70 8.79 -7.55 1.44
CA LYS A 70 8.89 -8.98 1.80
C LYS A 70 9.48 -9.83 0.67
N ARG A 71 9.23 -9.45 -0.59
CA ARG A 71 9.80 -10.17 -1.73
C ARG A 71 11.29 -9.93 -1.88
N ARG A 72 11.83 -8.79 -1.45
CA ARG A 72 13.26 -8.47 -1.62
C ARG A 72 14.16 -9.39 -0.78
N GLU A 73 13.73 -9.75 0.41
CA GLU A 73 14.48 -10.65 1.29
C GLU A 73 14.36 -12.13 0.88
N GLU A 74 13.19 -12.54 0.37
CA GLU A 74 12.96 -13.92 -0.06
C GLU A 74 13.40 -14.19 -1.52
N TYR A 75 13.53 -13.15 -2.37
CA TYR A 75 13.94 -13.33 -3.75
C TYR A 75 15.41 -13.78 -3.84
N PRO A 76 15.73 -14.64 -4.83
CA PRO A 76 17.13 -14.89 -5.16
C PRO A 76 17.86 -13.57 -5.45
N SER A 77 19.11 -13.48 -5.00
CA SER A 77 19.94 -12.31 -5.25
C SER A 77 20.22 -12.13 -6.75
N ILE A 78 20.61 -10.93 -7.17
CA ILE A 78 21.03 -10.68 -8.55
C ILE A 78 22.22 -11.58 -8.92
N GLU A 79 23.16 -11.78 -7.99
CA GLU A 79 24.34 -12.63 -8.19
C GLU A 79 23.93 -14.09 -8.43
N ASP A 80 23.02 -14.64 -7.62
CA ASP A 80 22.51 -16.00 -7.82
C ASP A 80 21.82 -16.18 -9.18
N VAL A 81 21.08 -15.15 -9.63
CA VAL A 81 20.43 -15.16 -10.93
C VAL A 81 21.47 -15.09 -12.05
N THR A 82 22.50 -14.26 -11.91
CA THR A 82 23.57 -14.12 -12.90
C THR A 82 24.38 -15.40 -13.04
N VAL A 83 24.77 -16.05 -11.93
CA VAL A 83 25.47 -17.35 -11.95
C VAL A 83 24.59 -18.42 -12.58
N ALA A 84 23.31 -18.49 -12.20
CA ALA A 84 22.38 -19.46 -12.77
C ALA A 84 22.17 -19.28 -14.29
N ILE A 85 22.21 -18.05 -14.79
CA ILE A 85 22.14 -17.77 -16.23
C ILE A 85 23.44 -18.21 -16.92
N ALA A 86 24.60 -17.92 -16.33
CA ALA A 86 25.90 -18.32 -16.90
C ALA A 86 26.04 -19.85 -17.00
N GLU A 87 25.63 -20.58 -15.96
CA GLU A 87 25.61 -22.05 -15.96
C GLU A 87 24.61 -22.59 -16.99
N TYR A 88 23.41 -22.01 -17.08
CA TYR A 88 22.41 -22.39 -18.07
C TYR A 88 22.93 -22.21 -19.51
N MET A 89 23.60 -21.09 -19.78
CA MET A 89 24.23 -20.84 -21.08
C MET A 89 25.40 -21.79 -21.37
N SER A 90 26.03 -22.34 -20.33
CA SER A 90 27.09 -23.34 -20.42
C SER A 90 26.54 -24.78 -20.51
N GLY A 91 25.22 -24.95 -20.48
CA GLY A 91 24.53 -26.24 -20.62
C GLY A 91 24.12 -26.93 -19.31
N ASP A 92 24.38 -26.33 -18.13
CA ASP A 92 23.88 -26.83 -16.84
C ASP A 92 22.67 -26.01 -16.37
N GLU A 93 21.49 -26.61 -16.44
CA GLU A 93 20.23 -25.96 -16.09
C GLU A 93 19.80 -26.12 -14.62
N LYS A 94 20.56 -26.84 -13.79
CA LYS A 94 20.15 -27.17 -12.42
C LYS A 94 19.89 -25.93 -11.57
N MET A 95 20.82 -24.99 -11.57
CA MET A 95 20.70 -23.77 -10.77
C MET A 95 19.57 -22.88 -11.31
N TRP A 96 19.40 -22.81 -12.62
CA TRP A 96 18.31 -22.07 -13.26
C TRP A 96 16.92 -22.64 -12.93
N LYS A 97 16.76 -23.97 -12.86
CA LYS A 97 15.52 -24.61 -12.40
C LYS A 97 15.20 -24.24 -10.95
N LYS A 98 16.19 -24.34 -10.06
CA LYS A 98 16.04 -23.98 -8.64
C LYS A 98 15.61 -22.52 -8.45
N ILE A 99 16.23 -21.59 -9.18
CA ILE A 99 15.86 -20.16 -9.18
C ILE A 99 14.40 -19.98 -9.63
N LYS A 100 13.97 -20.67 -10.69
CA LYS A 100 12.59 -20.59 -11.18
C LYS A 100 11.58 -21.12 -10.16
N GLU A 101 11.88 -22.24 -9.50
CA GLU A 101 11.04 -22.80 -8.44
C GLU A 101 10.89 -21.85 -7.25
N GLN A 102 12.01 -21.30 -6.76
CA GLN A 102 11.99 -20.29 -5.69
C GLN A 102 11.16 -19.07 -6.07
N ARG A 103 11.36 -18.53 -7.27
CA ARG A 103 10.58 -17.38 -7.76
C ARG A 103 9.10 -17.69 -7.88
N ASN A 104 8.73 -18.90 -8.28
CA ASN A 104 7.33 -19.33 -8.38
C ASN A 104 6.69 -19.52 -7.00
N PHE A 105 7.41 -20.11 -6.05
CA PHE A 105 6.95 -20.23 -4.66
C PHE A 105 6.67 -18.85 -4.04
N ILE A 106 7.56 -17.88 -4.22
CA ILE A 106 7.36 -16.52 -3.72
C ILE A 106 6.16 -15.85 -4.39
N LYS A 107 5.95 -16.09 -5.69
CA LYS A 107 4.76 -15.57 -6.41
C LYS A 107 3.45 -16.23 -5.96
N GLN A 108 3.48 -17.49 -5.51
CA GLN A 108 2.31 -18.17 -4.95
C GLN A 108 2.03 -17.71 -3.52
N LYS A 109 3.08 -17.53 -2.71
CA LYS A 109 3.01 -17.00 -1.34
C LYS A 109 2.54 -15.54 -1.32
N TYR A 110 2.93 -14.77 -2.33
CA TYR A 110 2.53 -13.38 -2.55
C TYR A 110 1.95 -13.25 -3.97
N PRO A 111 0.68 -13.63 -4.19
CA PRO A 111 0.03 -13.44 -5.48
C PRO A 111 -0.06 -11.94 -5.79
N LYS A 112 0.07 -11.57 -7.07
CA LYS A 112 -0.31 -10.22 -7.49
C LYS A 112 -1.83 -10.16 -7.38
N GLY A 113 -2.34 -9.18 -6.62
CA GLY A 113 -3.76 -8.81 -6.65
C GLY A 113 -4.19 -8.37 -8.04
#